data_AF-A0A2V9GIA8-F1
#
_entry.id   AF-A0A2V9GIA8-F1
#
_cell.length_a   1.000
_cell.length_b   1.000
_cell.length_c   1.000
_cell.angle_alpha   90.00
_cell.angle_beta   90.00
_cell.angle_gamma   90.00
#
_symmetry.space_group_name_H-M   'P 1'
#
loop_
_entity.id
_entity.type
_entity.pdbx_description
1 polymer ?
#
loop_
_entity_poly.entity_id
_entity_poly.type
_entity_poly.pdbx_seq_one_letter_code
_entity_poly.pdbx_strand_id
1 'polypeptide(L)'
;MRTISVPASQLERVQHRFKLWRKTRKRCSPIPEPLWVSAVELVREHGLHRTARALRLNYYSLKKRLSSVDDATCRPQREATFVELLPPGIAGPSACTIEMENAQGGKMKIQLQGQGGPDLAVLINSFWKAS
;
A
#
# COMPACT_ATOMS: atom_id res chain seq x y z
N MET A 1 34.32 39.89 -5.82
CA MET A 1 34.07 38.72 -6.70
C MET A 1 33.01 37.84 -6.06
N ARG A 2 31.85 37.60 -6.69
CA ARG A 2 30.82 36.69 -6.15
C ARG A 2 31.02 35.33 -6.79
N THR A 3 31.44 34.34 -6.01
CA THR A 3 31.55 32.95 -6.46
C THR A 3 30.14 32.38 -6.68
N ILE A 4 29.79 32.11 -7.94
CA ILE A 4 28.60 31.34 -8.27
C ILE A 4 28.96 29.88 -7.99
N SER A 5 28.65 29.42 -6.77
CA SER A 5 28.72 27.99 -6.43
C SER A 5 27.67 27.27 -7.28
N VAL A 6 28.14 26.42 -8.21
CA VAL A 6 27.27 25.52 -8.98
C VAL A 6 26.71 24.49 -7.99
N PRO A 7 25.40 24.47 -7.74
CA PRO A 7 24.79 23.51 -6.84
C PRO A 7 24.91 22.09 -7.42
N ALA A 8 25.53 21.18 -6.67
CA ALA A 8 25.81 19.80 -7.07
C ALA A 8 24.56 18.92 -7.03
N SER A 9 23.50 19.35 -6.33
CA SER A 9 22.23 18.62 -6.24
C SER A 9 21.00 19.47 -6.57
N GLN A 10 19.92 18.82 -7.01
CA GLN A 10 18.61 19.45 -7.24
C GLN A 10 18.10 20.18 -5.98
N LEU A 11 18.32 19.59 -4.80
CA LEU A 11 18.00 20.21 -3.52
C LEU A 11 18.73 21.56 -3.33
N GLU A 12 20.03 21.62 -3.62
CA GLU A 12 20.81 22.87 -3.50
C GLU A 12 20.37 23.93 -4.49
N ARG A 13 20.02 23.54 -5.73
CA ARG A 13 19.45 24.44 -6.75
C ARG A 13 18.19 25.12 -6.24
N VAL A 14 17.25 24.32 -5.72
CA VAL A 14 15.97 24.82 -5.21
C VAL A 14 16.20 25.65 -3.95
N GLN A 15 17.09 25.23 -3.04
CA GLN A 15 17.49 26.05 -1.89
C GLN A 15 18.04 27.42 -2.31
N HIS A 16 18.89 27.48 -3.34
CA HIS A 16 19.42 28.73 -3.86
C HIS A 16 18.32 29.64 -4.42
N ARG A 17 17.37 29.09 -5.19
CA ARG A 17 16.19 29.82 -5.69
C ARG A 17 15.35 30.41 -4.56
N PHE A 18 15.09 29.64 -3.50
CA PHE A 18 14.40 30.12 -2.30
C PHE A 18 15.18 31.21 -1.56
N LYS A 19 16.51 31.07 -1.45
CA LYS A 19 17.38 32.11 -0.85
C LYS A 19 17.31 33.40 -1.66
N LEU A 20 17.39 33.32 -2.98
CA LEU A 20 17.34 34.49 -3.87
C LEU A 20 15.98 35.20 -3.76
N TRP A 21 14.88 34.45 -3.88
CA TRP A 21 13.54 35.00 -3.72
C TRP A 21 13.33 35.67 -2.35
N ARG A 22 13.81 35.05 -1.26
CA ARG A 22 13.73 35.66 0.08
C ARG A 22 14.50 36.98 0.21
N LYS A 23 15.57 37.18 -0.57
CA LYS A 23 16.35 38.43 -0.61
C LYS A 23 15.68 39.52 -1.43
N THR A 24 15.00 39.16 -2.53
CA THR A 24 14.43 40.13 -3.49
C THR A 24 12.94 40.41 -3.26
N ARG A 25 12.25 39.59 -2.45
CA ARG A 25 10.82 39.78 -2.18
C ARG A 25 10.53 41.05 -1.36
N LYS A 26 9.36 41.63 -1.61
CA LYS A 26 8.76 42.58 -0.67
C LYS A 26 8.33 41.85 0.61
N ARG A 27 8.27 42.57 1.73
CA ARG A 27 7.86 41.99 3.02
C ARG A 27 6.47 41.37 2.88
N CYS A 28 6.26 40.20 3.47
CA CYS A 28 4.99 39.45 3.46
C CYS A 28 4.50 38.98 2.06
N SER A 29 5.33 38.98 1.02
CA SER A 29 4.92 38.39 -0.27
C SER A 29 4.75 36.87 -0.17
N PRO A 30 3.69 36.31 -0.80
CA PRO A 30 3.47 34.86 -0.86
C PRO A 30 4.57 34.18 -1.67
N ILE A 31 4.82 32.90 -1.37
CA ILE A 31 5.76 32.07 -2.14
C ILE A 31 5.17 31.86 -3.55
N PRO A 32 5.90 32.22 -4.62
CA PRO A 32 5.48 31.99 -5.99
C PRO A 32 5.24 30.51 -6.31
N GLU A 33 4.25 30.23 -7.16
CA GLU A 33 3.89 28.86 -7.56
C GLU A 33 5.08 28.04 -8.12
N PRO A 34 5.99 28.59 -8.95
CA PRO A 34 7.14 27.82 -9.45
C PRO A 34 8.10 27.35 -8.36
N LEU A 35 8.12 28.01 -7.20
CA LEU A 35 8.89 27.56 -6.04
C LEU A 35 8.15 26.48 -5.26
N TRP A 36 6.82 26.53 -5.21
CA TRP A 36 6.00 25.47 -4.65
C TRP A 36 6.13 24.18 -5.43
N VAL A 37 6.04 24.23 -6.76
CA VAL A 37 6.20 23.06 -7.64
C VAL A 37 7.54 22.37 -7.37
N SER A 38 8.65 23.12 -7.41
CA SER A 38 9.97 22.56 -7.13
C SER A 38 10.13 22.04 -5.69
N ALA A 39 9.41 22.59 -4.72
CA ALA A 39 9.40 22.06 -3.37
C ALA A 39 8.64 20.73 -3.28
N VAL A 40 7.50 20.60 -3.98
CA VAL A 40 6.69 19.37 -4.03
C VAL A 40 7.44 18.25 -4.74
N GLU A 41 8.17 18.53 -5.82
CA GLU A 41 9.03 17.55 -6.50
C GLU A 41 10.06 16.94 -5.53
N LEU A 42 10.75 17.79 -4.74
CA LEU A 42 11.73 17.33 -3.75
C LEU A 42 11.12 16.51 -2.61
N VAL A 43 9.82 16.68 -2.31
CA VAL A 43 9.14 15.83 -1.32
C VAL A 43 9.12 14.38 -1.78
N ARG A 44 8.98 14.11 -3.08
CA ARG A 44 9.00 12.74 -3.63
C ARG A 44 10.36 12.08 -3.49
N GLU A 45 11.45 12.83 -3.62
CA GLU A 45 12.82 12.31 -3.57
C GLU A 45 13.41 12.25 -2.15
N HIS A 46 13.01 13.16 -1.27
CA HIS A 46 13.67 13.35 0.03
C HIS A 46 12.73 13.26 1.22
N GLY A 47 11.43 13.16 0.98
CA GLY A 47 10.41 13.17 2.01
C GLY A 47 10.03 14.58 2.47
N LEU A 48 8.83 14.68 3.06
CA LEU A 48 8.20 15.95 3.41
C LEU A 48 8.96 16.71 4.50
N HIS A 49 9.36 16.03 5.57
CA HIS A 49 10.04 16.65 6.70
C HIS A 49 11.41 17.22 6.31
N ARG A 50 12.23 16.42 5.62
CA ARG A 50 13.58 16.83 5.18
C ARG A 50 13.51 18.02 4.24
N THR A 51 12.56 18.01 3.30
CA THR A 51 12.34 19.09 2.34
C THR A 51 11.87 20.37 3.03
N ALA A 52 10.91 20.29 3.94
CA ALA A 52 10.43 21.43 4.73
C ALA A 52 11.57 22.08 5.52
N ARG A 53 12.40 21.26 6.20
CA ARG A 53 13.55 21.72 6.98
C ARG A 53 14.62 22.37 6.08
N ALA A 54 14.97 21.73 4.97
CA ALA A 54 15.99 22.21 4.05
C ALA A 54 15.62 23.54 3.37
N LEU A 55 14.35 23.68 2.95
CA LEU A 55 13.86 24.90 2.27
C LEU A 55 13.40 26.00 3.24
N ARG A 56 13.33 25.69 4.55
CA ARG A 56 12.77 26.53 5.63
C ARG A 56 11.30 26.90 5.36
N LEU A 57 10.52 25.89 5.01
CA LEU A 57 9.07 26.01 4.77
C LEU A 57 8.29 25.50 5.98
N ASN A 58 7.09 26.04 6.17
CA ASN A 58 6.15 25.47 7.11
C ASN A 58 5.71 24.08 6.61
N TYR A 59 5.86 23.08 7.47
CA TYR A 59 5.52 21.68 7.18
C TYR A 59 4.08 21.50 6.70
N TYR A 60 3.11 22.10 7.40
CA TYR A 60 1.69 21.98 7.08
C TYR A 60 1.32 22.70 5.78
N SER A 61 1.94 23.84 5.50
CA SER A 61 1.74 24.53 4.22
C SER A 61 2.24 23.68 3.05
N LEU A 62 3.39 23.02 3.20
CA LEU A 62 3.92 22.10 2.20
C LEU A 62 3.05 20.85 2.07
N LYS A 63 2.57 20.28 3.19
CA LYS A 63 1.62 19.16 3.18
C LYS A 63 0.33 19.51 2.44
N LYS A 64 -0.26 20.68 2.71
CA LYS A 64 -1.49 21.14 2.04
C LYS A 64 -1.28 21.25 0.53
N ARG A 65 -0.13 21.79 0.10
CA ARG A 65 0.22 21.90 -1.32
C ARG A 65 0.38 20.54 -1.99
N LEU A 66 0.98 19.58 -1.29
CA LEU A 66 1.08 18.20 -1.78
C LEU A 66 -0.31 17.59 -1.98
N SER A 67 -1.20 17.71 -0.98
CA SER A 67 -2.57 17.19 -1.08
C SER A 67 -3.39 17.86 -2.19
N SER A 68 -3.20 19.17 -2.43
CA SER A 68 -3.86 19.86 -3.53
C SER A 68 -3.32 19.44 -4.90
N VAL A 69 -2.03 19.09 -5.01
CA VAL A 69 -1.47 18.55 -6.26
C VAL A 69 -2.01 17.14 -6.51
N ASP A 70 -2.08 16.28 -5.49
CA ASP A 70 -2.65 14.94 -5.62
C ASP A 70 -4.13 15.01 -6.06
N ASP A 71 -4.92 15.91 -5.45
CA ASP A 71 -6.33 16.13 -5.82
C ASP A 71 -6.48 16.68 -7.25
N ALA A 72 -5.57 17.56 -7.68
CA ALA A 72 -5.55 18.07 -9.06
C ALA A 72 -5.13 17.01 -10.09
N THR A 73 -4.25 16.08 -9.73
CA THR A 73 -3.88 14.93 -10.60
C THR A 73 -4.90 13.79 -10.53
N CYS A 74 -5.82 13.80 -9.55
CA CYS A 74 -6.83 12.77 -9.32
C CYS A 74 -8.25 13.18 -9.74
N ARG A 75 -8.39 13.89 -10.87
CA ARG A 75 -9.65 13.87 -11.63
C ARG A 75 -9.44 13.72 -13.15
N PRO A 76 -9.11 12.52 -13.64
CA PRO A 76 -10.07 11.76 -14.41
C PRO A 76 -11.04 11.06 -13.45
N GLN A 77 -12.31 10.90 -13.82
CA GLN A 77 -13.12 9.83 -13.25
C GLN A 77 -12.40 8.50 -13.54
N ARG A 78 -11.47 8.08 -12.69
CA ARG A 78 -11.08 6.69 -12.62
C ARG A 78 -12.18 6.04 -11.82
N GLU A 79 -13.19 5.57 -12.54
CA GLU A 79 -14.04 4.48 -12.06
C GLU A 79 -13.09 3.42 -11.53
N ALA A 80 -13.04 3.26 -10.21
CA ALA A 80 -12.24 2.21 -9.62
C ALA A 80 -12.85 0.88 -10.10
N THR A 81 -12.22 0.26 -11.09
CA THR A 81 -12.66 -1.05 -11.58
C THR A 81 -12.40 -2.05 -10.47
N PHE A 82 -13.47 -2.55 -9.87
CA PHE A 82 -13.41 -3.67 -8.94
C PHE A 82 -12.83 -4.86 -9.70
N VAL A 83 -11.70 -5.39 -9.23
CA VAL A 83 -11.12 -6.62 -9.74
C VAL A 83 -11.36 -7.69 -8.69
N GLU A 84 -12.32 -8.57 -8.97
CA GLU A 84 -12.57 -9.73 -8.13
C GLU A 84 -11.41 -10.71 -8.32
N LEU A 85 -10.57 -10.83 -7.29
CA LEU A 85 -9.54 -11.86 -7.23
C LEU A 85 -10.19 -13.10 -6.61
N LEU A 86 -10.52 -14.09 -7.45
CA LEU A 86 -10.84 -15.41 -6.92
C LEU A 86 -9.59 -15.90 -6.14
N PRO A 87 -9.76 -16.45 -4.93
CA PRO A 87 -8.67 -17.11 -4.25
C PRO A 87 -8.08 -18.14 -5.22
N PRO A 88 -6.74 -18.32 -5.28
CA PRO A 88 -6.19 -19.49 -5.96
C PRO A 88 -6.95 -20.68 -5.38
N GLY A 89 -7.69 -21.37 -6.25
CA GLY A 89 -8.57 -22.44 -5.84
C GLY A 89 -7.79 -23.34 -4.89
N ILE A 90 -8.43 -23.77 -3.80
CA ILE A 90 -7.85 -24.76 -2.90
C ILE A 90 -7.69 -26.05 -3.72
N ALA A 91 -6.64 -26.08 -4.53
CA ALA A 91 -6.15 -27.17 -5.33
C ALA A 91 -4.91 -27.71 -4.61
N GLY A 92 -5.04 -27.89 -3.30
CA GLY A 92 -4.32 -28.93 -2.59
C GLY A 92 -5.27 -30.13 -2.49
N PRO A 93 -4.79 -31.38 -2.60
CA PRO A 93 -5.61 -32.52 -2.26
C PRO A 93 -6.06 -32.37 -0.81
N SER A 94 -7.34 -32.10 -0.57
CA SER A 94 -7.95 -32.14 0.75
C SER A 94 -7.96 -33.59 1.22
N ALA A 95 -6.82 -34.04 1.74
CA ALA A 95 -6.70 -35.35 2.33
C ALA A 95 -7.31 -35.30 3.75
N CYS A 96 -8.40 -36.02 3.97
CA CYS A 96 -9.03 -36.14 5.28
C CYS A 96 -9.00 -37.60 5.72
N THR A 97 -8.66 -37.85 6.99
CA THR A 97 -8.75 -39.17 7.60
C THR A 97 -9.77 -39.15 8.72
N ILE A 98 -10.74 -40.05 8.67
CA ILE A 98 -11.79 -40.21 9.69
C ILE A 98 -11.54 -41.55 10.38
N GLU A 99 -11.35 -41.53 11.70
CA GLU A 99 -11.18 -42.71 12.54
C GLU A 99 -12.36 -42.81 13.52
N MET A 100 -12.96 -43.98 13.63
CA MET A 100 -14.14 -44.25 14.44
C MET A 100 -13.97 -45.54 15.22
N GLU A 101 -14.46 -45.55 16.46
CA GLU A 101 -14.50 -46.71 17.34
C GLU A 101 -15.90 -46.79 17.96
N ASN A 102 -16.50 -47.98 17.95
CA ASN A 102 -17.83 -48.20 18.48
C ASN A 102 -17.82 -48.77 19.90
N ALA A 103 -18.99 -48.82 20.56
CA ALA A 103 -19.11 -49.28 21.94
C ALA A 103 -18.74 -50.77 22.13
N GLN A 104 -18.76 -51.57 21.07
CA GLN A 104 -18.33 -52.98 21.07
C GLN A 104 -16.83 -53.15 20.79
N GLY A 105 -16.08 -52.05 20.62
CA GLY A 105 -14.64 -52.06 20.34
C GLY A 105 -14.27 -52.28 18.87
N GLY A 106 -15.25 -52.31 17.96
CA GLY A 106 -15.01 -52.28 16.52
C GLY A 106 -14.39 -50.95 16.08
N LYS A 107 -13.47 -50.98 15.10
CA LYS A 107 -12.74 -49.80 14.62
C LYS A 107 -12.87 -49.66 13.10
N MET A 108 -13.00 -48.42 12.63
CA MET A 108 -13.07 -48.10 11.20
C MET A 108 -12.23 -46.85 10.88
N LYS A 109 -11.48 -46.90 9.78
CA LYS A 109 -10.64 -45.80 9.28
C LYS A 109 -10.95 -45.54 7.81
N ILE A 110 -11.29 -44.29 7.48
CA ILE A 110 -11.61 -43.84 6.12
C ILE A 110 -10.60 -42.77 5.72
N GLN A 111 -9.93 -42.96 4.59
CA GLN A 111 -9.03 -41.96 3.99
C GLN A 111 -9.69 -41.40 2.73
N LEU A 112 -9.85 -40.08 2.69
CA LEU A 112 -10.47 -39.35 1.60
C LEU A 112 -9.41 -38.50 0.92
N GLN A 113 -9.30 -38.60 -0.40
CA GLN A 113 -8.42 -37.77 -1.22
C GLN A 113 -9.19 -37.24 -2.43
N GLY A 114 -9.19 -35.92 -2.63
CA GLY A 114 -9.82 -35.27 -3.79
C GLY A 114 -11.26 -34.79 -3.56
N GLN A 115 -11.90 -34.29 -4.63
CA GLN A 115 -13.31 -33.90 -4.63
C GLN A 115 -14.18 -35.04 -5.17
N GLY A 116 -14.92 -35.69 -4.28
CA GLY A 116 -15.81 -36.80 -4.62
C GLY A 116 -15.57 -38.02 -3.72
N GLY A 117 -15.75 -37.85 -2.41
CA GLY A 117 -15.77 -38.98 -1.48
C GLY A 117 -17.07 -39.79 -1.62
N PRO A 118 -17.09 -41.08 -1.24
CA PRO A 118 -18.32 -41.86 -1.12
C PRO A 118 -19.31 -41.17 -0.16
N ASP A 119 -20.60 -41.54 -0.21
CA ASP A 119 -21.59 -41.06 0.77
C ASP A 119 -21.20 -41.51 2.19
N LEU A 120 -20.45 -40.64 2.88
CA LEU A 120 -19.90 -40.88 4.21
C LEU A 120 -21.01 -41.17 5.21
N ALA A 121 -22.20 -40.59 5.02
CA ALA A 121 -23.31 -40.78 5.94
C ALA A 121 -23.75 -42.25 5.98
N VAL A 122 -23.75 -42.95 4.84
CA VAL A 122 -24.11 -44.37 4.76
C VAL A 122 -23.08 -45.24 5.48
N LEU A 123 -21.78 -45.00 5.22
CA LEU A 123 -20.70 -45.76 5.86
C LEU A 123 -20.71 -45.57 7.38
N ILE A 124 -20.78 -44.32 7.82
CA ILE A 124 -20.83 -43.96 9.25
C ILE A 124 -22.06 -44.60 9.91
N ASN A 125 -23.25 -44.48 9.31
CA ASN A 125 -24.49 -45.02 9.88
C ASN A 125 -24.48 -46.55 9.95
N SER A 126 -23.93 -47.24 8.93
CA SER A 126 -23.83 -48.70 8.94
C SER A 126 -22.92 -49.21 10.07
N PHE A 127 -21.81 -48.52 10.31
CA PHE A 127 -20.88 -48.84 11.38
C PHE A 127 -21.48 -48.65 12.77
N TRP A 128 -22.19 -47.54 13.01
CA TRP A 128 -22.88 -47.31 14.28
C TRP A 128 -24.06 -48.26 14.52
N LYS A 129 -24.73 -48.73 13.46
CA LYS A 129 -25.81 -49.72 13.57
C LYS A 129 -25.32 -51.15 13.82
N ALA A 130 -24.07 -51.45 13.48
CA ALA A 130 -23.43 -52.73 13.79
C ALA A 130 -22.87 -52.79 15.22
N SER A 131 -23.21 -51.82 16.07
CA SER A 131 -22.72 -51.60 17.44
C SER A 131 -23.80 -51.87 18.48
#